data_AF-A0A5K0WG61-F1
#
_entry.id   AF-A0A5K0WG61-F1
#
_cell.length_a   1.000
_cell.length_b   1.000
_cell.length_c   1.000
_cell.angle_alpha   90.00
_cell.angle_beta   90.00
_cell.angle_gamma   90.00
#
_symmetry.space_group_name_H-M   'P 1'
#
loop_
_entity.id
_entity.type
_entity.pdbx_description
1 polymer ?
#
loop_
_entity_poly.entity_id
_entity_poly.type
_entity_poly.pdbx_seq_one_letter_code
_entity_poly.pdbx_strand_id
1 'polypeptide(L)'
;VRNHLRKHHLTNNDYIRSLAYKMQEKFDKYWKKDYNVLFGIAFVLDPRSKLGYLKYVRESLNEVDAIVQYEKVENSLYELYAEYKNMYGTNDVENENANKAIVDFEEERASIFSRDAFFTYYMSSASPQ
;
A
#
# COMPACT_ATOMS: atom_id res chain seq x y z
N VAL A 1 1.67 -12.29 14.37
CA VAL A 1 0.88 -11.57 15.40
C VAL A 1 -0.21 -12.42 16.03
N ARG A 2 -1.20 -12.93 15.28
CA ARG A 2 -2.31 -13.76 15.82
C ARG A 2 -1.86 -14.95 16.68
N ASN A 3 -0.87 -15.72 16.25
CA ASN A 3 -0.34 -16.86 17.02
C ASN A 3 0.31 -16.44 18.35
N HIS A 4 0.92 -15.25 18.39
CA HIS A 4 1.49 -14.71 19.63
C HIS A 4 0.38 -14.28 20.60
N LEU A 5 -0.66 -13.60 20.11
CA LEU A 5 -1.83 -13.26 20.93
C LEU A 5 -2.51 -14.51 21.51
N ARG A 6 -2.69 -15.55 20.70
CA ARG A 6 -3.25 -16.83 21.14
C ARG A 6 -2.39 -17.53 22.19
N LYS A 7 -1.07 -17.38 22.13
CA LYS A 7 -0.15 -17.90 23.15
C LYS A 7 -0.33 -17.16 24.49
N HIS A 8 -0.49 -15.84 24.45
CA HIS A 8 -0.73 -15.02 25.64
C HIS A 8 -2.11 -15.25 26.28
N HIS A 9 -3.09 -15.80 25.55
CA HIS A 9 -4.36 -16.24 26.13
C HIS A 9 -4.21 -17.38 27.14
N LEU A 10 -3.15 -18.18 27.03
CA LEU A 10 -2.90 -19.34 27.89
C LEU A 10 -1.98 -19.00 29.07
N THR A 11 -1.68 -17.72 29.28
CA THR A 11 -0.78 -17.28 30.35
C THR A 11 -1.56 -17.13 31.67
N ASN A 12 -0.98 -17.60 32.78
CA ASN A 12 -1.59 -17.50 34.13
C ASN A 12 -1.74 -16.07 34.66
N ASN A 13 -1.23 -15.05 33.96
CA ASN A 13 -1.36 -13.66 34.34
C ASN A 13 -2.65 -13.07 33.73
N ASP A 14 -3.63 -12.76 34.59
CA ASP A 14 -4.93 -12.20 34.19
C ASP A 14 -4.82 -10.87 33.44
N TYR A 15 -3.88 -10.01 33.84
CA TYR A 15 -3.64 -8.73 33.16
C TYR A 15 -3.17 -8.95 31.72
N ILE A 16 -2.15 -9.78 31.51
CA ILE A 16 -1.60 -10.11 30.18
C ILE A 16 -2.65 -10.78 29.30
N ARG A 17 -3.44 -11.69 29.87
CA ARG A 17 -4.53 -12.36 29.17
C ARG A 17 -5.61 -11.37 28.74
N SER A 18 -6.07 -10.49 29.63
CA SER A 18 -7.07 -9.46 29.29
C SER A 18 -6.58 -8.50 28.21
N LEU A 19 -5.28 -8.17 28.21
CA LEU A 19 -4.66 -7.36 27.17
C LEU A 19 -4.64 -8.09 25.82
N ALA A 20 -4.22 -9.35 25.82
CA ALA A 20 -4.18 -10.17 24.62
C ALA A 20 -5.58 -10.32 23.99
N TYR A 21 -6.63 -10.47 24.81
CA TYR A 21 -8.02 -10.47 24.35
C TYR A 21 -8.39 -9.18 23.61
N LYS A 22 -8.16 -8.01 24.22
CA LYS A 22 -8.47 -6.71 23.60
C LYS A 22 -7.69 -6.49 22.30
N MET A 23 -6.44 -6.95 22.25
CA MET A 23 -5.62 -6.88 21.03
C MET A 23 -6.14 -7.83 19.94
N GLN A 24 -6.60 -9.02 20.32
CA GLN A 24 -7.19 -9.96 19.38
C GLN A 24 -8.53 -9.45 18.84
N GLU A 25 -9.38 -8.84 19.64
CA GLU A 25 -10.65 -8.24 19.17
C GLU A 25 -10.40 -7.17 18.10
N LYS A 26 -9.41 -6.28 18.32
CA LYS A 26 -9.02 -5.30 17.31
C LYS A 26 -8.49 -5.97 16.05
N PHE A 27 -7.67 -7.01 16.20
CA PHE A 27 -7.16 -7.77 15.05
C PHE A 27 -8.32 -8.37 14.24
N ASP A 28 -9.23 -9.10 14.89
CA ASP A 28 -10.34 -9.77 14.23
C ASP A 28 -11.33 -8.76 13.60
N LYS A 29 -11.52 -7.58 14.21
CA LYS A 29 -12.34 -6.50 13.65
C LYS A 29 -11.84 -6.03 12.27
N TYR A 30 -10.56 -5.67 12.17
CA TYR A 30 -10.00 -5.09 10.93
C TYR A 30 -9.56 -6.14 9.91
N TRP A 31 -9.18 -7.33 10.37
CA TRP A 31 -8.64 -8.36 9.48
C TRP A 31 -9.67 -9.40 9.05
N LYS A 32 -10.71 -9.72 9.83
CA LYS A 32 -11.69 -10.78 9.49
C LYS A 32 -13.10 -10.27 9.17
N LYS A 33 -13.67 -9.42 10.04
CA LYS A 33 -15.10 -9.08 9.97
C LYS A 33 -15.39 -8.01 8.93
N ASP A 34 -14.67 -6.89 9.02
CA ASP A 34 -14.86 -5.73 8.14
C ASP A 34 -13.59 -5.50 7.33
N TYR A 35 -13.23 -6.46 6.47
CA TYR A 35 -11.99 -6.36 5.71
C TYR A 35 -12.01 -5.12 4.80
N ASN A 36 -11.15 -4.16 5.13
CA ASN A 36 -10.94 -2.97 4.32
C ASN A 36 -9.83 -3.24 3.29
N VAL A 37 -10.18 -3.10 2.01
CA VAL A 37 -9.26 -3.22 0.86
C VAL A 37 -8.00 -2.36 1.03
N LEU A 38 -8.11 -1.20 1.70
CA LEU A 38 -6.97 -0.32 1.99
C LEU A 38 -5.85 -1.02 2.78
N PHE A 39 -6.17 -1.94 3.69
CA PHE A 39 -5.15 -2.71 4.39
C PHE A 39 -4.42 -3.68 3.47
N GLY A 40 -5.16 -4.28 2.52
CA GLY A 40 -4.56 -5.12 1.49
C GLY A 40 -3.63 -4.32 0.58
N ILE A 41 -4.05 -3.14 0.14
CA ILE A 41 -3.23 -2.24 -0.68
C ILE A 41 -1.96 -1.84 0.11
N ALA A 42 -2.12 -1.34 1.34
CA ALA A 42 -0.99 -0.93 2.18
C ALA A 42 0.00 -2.08 2.44
N PHE A 43 -0.52 -3.30 2.60
CA PHE A 43 0.31 -4.49 2.74
C PHE A 43 1.11 -4.79 1.48
N VAL A 44 0.51 -4.69 0.29
CA VAL A 44 1.20 -4.97 -0.99
C VAL A 44 2.19 -3.87 -1.36
N LEU A 45 1.96 -2.64 -0.93
CA LEU A 45 2.88 -1.52 -1.13
C LEU A 45 4.08 -1.52 -0.17
N ASP A 46 4.02 -2.29 0.93
CA ASP A 46 5.21 -2.55 1.74
C ASP A 46 6.19 -3.41 0.92
N PRO A 47 7.45 -2.97 0.70
CA PRO A 47 8.42 -3.68 -0.14
C PRO A 47 8.67 -5.14 0.27
N ARG A 48 8.38 -5.48 1.53
CA ARG A 48 8.58 -6.82 2.09
C ARG A 48 7.47 -7.79 1.72
N SER A 49 6.34 -7.31 1.22
CA SER A 49 5.15 -8.13 0.94
C SER A 49 4.69 -7.96 -0.50
N LYS A 50 4.68 -9.06 -1.24
CA LYS A 50 4.15 -9.11 -2.61
C LYS A 50 2.66 -9.44 -2.61
N LEU A 51 1.97 -9.10 -3.70
CA LEU A 51 0.55 -9.44 -3.90
C LEU A 51 0.26 -10.94 -3.68
N GLY A 52 1.10 -11.84 -4.22
CA GLY A 52 0.94 -13.28 -3.98
C GLY A 52 1.09 -13.71 -2.51
N TYR A 53 1.84 -12.95 -1.70
CA TYR A 53 1.94 -13.21 -0.27
C TYR A 53 0.66 -12.84 0.48
N LEU A 54 -0.07 -11.82 0.02
CA LEU A 54 -1.39 -11.48 0.55
C LEU A 54 -2.38 -12.63 0.37
N LYS A 55 -2.37 -13.28 -0.81
CA LYS A 55 -3.19 -14.48 -1.07
C LYS A 55 -2.89 -15.60 -0.08
N TYR A 56 -1.62 -15.93 0.09
CA TYR A 56 -1.19 -16.95 1.05
C TYR A 56 -1.62 -16.62 2.48
N VAL A 57 -1.43 -15.37 2.93
CA VAL A 57 -1.85 -14.95 4.27
C VAL A 57 -3.36 -15.09 4.44
N ARG A 58 -4.16 -14.68 3.46
CA ARG A 58 -5.62 -14.80 3.48
C ARG A 58 -6.08 -16.26 3.56
N GLU A 59 -5.52 -17.12 2.73
CA GLU A 59 -5.79 -18.56 2.76
C GLU A 59 -5.40 -19.19 4.11
N SER A 60 -4.25 -18.80 4.67
CA SER A 60 -3.78 -19.31 5.98
C SER A 60 -4.66 -18.91 7.17
N LEU A 61 -5.52 -17.90 7.01
CA LEU A 61 -6.48 -17.48 8.03
C LEU A 61 -7.78 -18.31 8.00
N ASN A 62 -7.92 -19.22 7.02
CA ASN A 62 -9.10 -20.04 6.71
C ASN A 62 -10.37 -19.19 6.55
N GLU A 63 -10.24 -18.03 5.90
CA GLU A 63 -11.39 -17.17 5.64
C GLU A 63 -12.17 -17.67 4.42
N VAL A 64 -13.48 -17.80 4.57
CA VAL A 64 -14.40 -18.28 3.52
C VAL A 64 -14.31 -17.41 2.26
N ASP A 65 -14.02 -16.11 2.44
CA ASP A 65 -13.97 -15.12 1.37
C ASP A 65 -12.54 -14.70 0.99
N ALA A 66 -11.52 -15.48 1.38
CA ALA A 66 -10.11 -15.14 1.16
C ALA A 66 -9.78 -14.76 -0.30
N ILE A 67 -10.33 -15.50 -1.26
CA ILE A 67 -10.14 -15.28 -2.70
C ILE A 67 -10.82 -13.98 -3.14
N VAL A 68 -12.08 -13.77 -2.76
CA VAL A 68 -12.85 -12.57 -3.10
C VAL A 68 -12.17 -11.31 -2.55
N GLN A 69 -11.63 -11.38 -1.34
CA GLN A 69 -10.90 -10.28 -0.72
C GLN A 69 -9.55 -10.00 -1.42
N TYR A 70 -8.86 -11.05 -1.87
CA TYR A 70 -7.64 -10.92 -2.67
C TYR A 70 -7.93 -10.24 -4.01
N GLU A 71 -8.94 -10.72 -4.75
CA GLU A 71 -9.33 -10.18 -6.05
C GLU A 71 -9.74 -8.71 -5.95
N LYS A 72 -10.46 -8.32 -4.90
CA LYS A 72 -10.78 -6.90 -4.66
C LYS A 72 -9.53 -6.04 -4.54
N VAL A 73 -8.50 -6.49 -3.83
CA VAL A 73 -7.24 -5.74 -3.68
C VAL A 73 -6.48 -5.70 -5.00
N GLU A 74 -6.39 -6.83 -5.69
CA GLU A 74 -5.74 -6.93 -6.99
C GLU A 74 -6.39 -5.99 -8.01
N ASN A 75 -7.72 -6.01 -8.12
CA ASN A 75 -8.46 -5.12 -9.02
C ASN A 75 -8.26 -3.65 -8.64
N SER A 76 -8.36 -3.28 -7.36
CA SER A 76 -8.13 -1.89 -6.93
C SER A 76 -6.71 -1.41 -7.23
N LEU A 77 -5.70 -2.27 -7.11
CA LEU A 77 -4.32 -1.91 -7.50
C LEU A 77 -4.18 -1.69 -9.01
N TYR A 78 -4.82 -2.52 -9.83
CA TYR A 78 -4.81 -2.35 -11.28
C TYR A 78 -5.56 -1.07 -11.71
N GLU A 79 -6.71 -0.78 -11.11
CA GLU A 79 -7.47 0.44 -11.35
C GLU A 79 -6.64 1.69 -10.99
N LEU A 80 -6.05 1.72 -9.80
CA LEU A 80 -5.18 2.83 -9.36
C LEU A 80 -3.98 3.03 -10.30
N TYR A 81 -3.38 1.94 -10.78
CA TYR A 81 -2.28 2.01 -11.72
C TYR A 81 -2.73 2.51 -13.11
N ALA A 82 -3.89 2.08 -13.59
CA ALA A 82 -4.45 2.54 -14.84
C ALA A 82 -4.77 4.06 -14.79
N GLU A 83 -5.36 4.54 -13.69
CA GLU A 83 -5.60 5.95 -13.45
C GLU A 83 -4.29 6.75 -13.43
N TYR A 84 -3.28 6.27 -12.70
CA TYR A 84 -1.96 6.89 -12.67
C TYR A 84 -1.35 6.97 -14.07
N LYS A 85 -1.37 5.86 -14.83
CA LYS A 85 -0.86 5.83 -16.20
C LYS A 85 -1.62 6.80 -17.11
N ASN A 86 -2.94 6.92 -16.97
CA ASN A 86 -3.71 7.86 -17.78
C ASN A 86 -3.38 9.33 -17.45
N MET A 87 -3.06 9.64 -16.19
CA MET A 87 -2.69 11.00 -15.77
C MET A 87 -1.27 11.40 -16.20
N TYR A 88 -0.32 10.46 -16.22
CA TYR A 88 1.11 10.75 -16.41
C TYR A 88 1.74 10.13 -17.66
N GLY A 89 1.03 9.24 -18.36
CA GLY A 89 1.52 8.47 -19.51
C GLY A 89 1.43 9.17 -20.87
N THR A 90 1.00 10.43 -20.90
CA THR A 90 0.95 11.29 -22.10
C THR A 90 2.26 12.03 -22.38
N ASN A 91 3.40 11.54 -21.90
CA ASN A 91 4.73 12.12 -22.23
C ASN A 91 5.58 11.23 -23.16
N ASP A 92 5.14 10.01 -23.47
CA ASP A 92 6.00 9.01 -24.14
C ASP A 92 5.65 8.77 -25.62
N VAL A 93 4.74 9.54 -26.24
CA VAL A 93 4.31 9.30 -27.64
C VAL A 93 4.72 10.40 -28.64
N GLU A 94 5.35 11.50 -28.23
CA GLU A 94 5.81 12.50 -29.20
C GLU A 94 7.23 13.00 -28.90
N ASN A 95 8.26 12.22 -29.27
CA ASN A 95 9.53 12.82 -29.66
C ASN A 95 10.45 11.87 -30.46
N GLU A 96 10.14 11.69 -31.74
CA GLU A 96 11.20 11.53 -32.75
C GLU A 96 11.35 12.78 -33.65
N ASN A 97 10.44 13.78 -33.57
CA ASN A 97 10.37 14.82 -34.60
C ASN A 97 10.41 16.30 -34.12
N ALA A 98 10.50 16.63 -32.82
CA ALA A 98 10.45 18.03 -32.37
C ALA A 98 11.83 18.62 -31.97
N ASN A 99 12.87 18.38 -32.77
CA ASN A 99 14.03 19.27 -32.81
C ASN A 99 13.68 20.55 -33.58
N LYS A 100 12.74 21.37 -33.08
CA LYS A 100 12.67 22.82 -33.38
C LYS A 100 11.49 23.47 -32.63
N ALA A 101 11.78 24.67 -32.14
CA ALA A 101 10.87 25.66 -31.55
C ALA A 101 10.55 25.47 -30.05
N ILE A 102 11.48 26.01 -29.27
CA ILE A 102 11.22 26.69 -27.99
C ILE A 102 10.01 27.62 -28.20
N VAL A 103 8.91 27.39 -27.48
CA VAL A 103 7.89 28.41 -27.22
C VAL A 103 7.38 28.25 -25.79
N ASP A 104 7.50 29.32 -25.03
CA ASP A 104 7.07 29.54 -23.65
C ASP A 104 5.75 28.86 -23.29
N PHE A 105 5.72 28.25 -22.10
CA PHE A 105 4.47 27.95 -21.42
C PHE A 105 4.53 28.49 -19.99
N GLU A 106 3.73 29.52 -19.74
CA GLU A 106 3.61 30.18 -18.46
C GLU A 106 3.11 29.23 -17.37
N GLU A 107 3.86 29.25 -16.28
CA GLU A 107 3.63 28.57 -15.02
C GLU A 107 2.44 29.21 -14.27
N GLU A 108 1.30 28.52 -14.19
CA GLU A 108 0.38 28.76 -13.08
C GLU A 108 -0.59 27.58 -12.84
N ARG A 109 -0.11 26.54 -12.15
CA ARG A 109 -0.81 25.83 -11.05
C ARG A 109 0.21 25.03 -10.23
N ALA A 110 0.91 25.73 -9.36
CA ALA A 110 1.70 25.09 -8.31
C ALA A 110 0.77 24.35 -7.33
N SER A 111 0.75 23.01 -7.37
CA SER A 111 0.57 22.13 -6.19
C SER A 111 0.67 20.62 -6.48
N ILE A 112 1.01 20.18 -7.69
CA ILE A 112 1.33 18.75 -7.90
C ILE A 112 2.83 18.61 -7.68
N PHE A 113 3.18 18.33 -6.42
CA PHE A 113 4.48 17.91 -5.90
C PHE A 113 5.50 17.57 -7.00
N SER A 114 6.33 18.55 -7.36
CA SER A 114 7.34 18.39 -8.41
C SER A 114 8.26 17.24 -8.01
N ARG A 115 8.23 16.16 -8.80
CA ARG A 115 9.00 14.95 -8.57
C ARG A 115 10.49 15.26 -8.40
N ASP A 116 10.97 16.28 -9.10
CA ASP A 116 12.34 16.77 -9.04
C ASP A 116 12.67 17.43 -7.70
N ALA A 117 11.73 18.18 -7.11
CA ALA A 117 11.93 18.82 -5.81
C ALA A 117 12.05 17.78 -4.69
N PHE A 118 11.20 16.75 -4.70
CA PHE A 118 11.27 15.70 -3.67
C PHE A 118 12.50 14.81 -3.82
N PHE A 119 12.83 14.43 -5.06
CA PHE A 119 14.00 13.58 -5.31
C PHE A 119 15.31 14.31 -4.95
N THR A 120 15.41 15.60 -5.28
CA THR A 120 16.54 16.44 -4.90
C THR A 120 16.67 16.60 -3.39
N TYR A 121 15.56 16.82 -2.68
CA TYR A 121 15.54 16.91 -1.22
C TYR A 121 15.96 15.59 -0.53
N TYR A 122 15.48 14.45 -1.04
CA TYR A 122 15.85 13.14 -0.50
C TYR A 122 17.32 12.82 -0.72
N MET A 123 17.84 13.06 -1.94
CA MET A 123 19.24 12.75 -2.25
C MET A 123 20.22 13.69 -1.55
N SER A 124 19.84 14.95 -1.30
CA SER A 124 20.66 15.89 -0.53
C SER A 124 20.66 15.60 0.98
N SER A 125 19.56 15.08 1.54
CA SER A 125 19.48 14.70 2.96
C SER A 125 20.11 13.35 3.29
N ALA A 126 20.36 12.50 2.30
CA ALA A 126 20.92 11.16 2.48
C ALA A 126 22.46 11.07 2.39
N SER A 127 23.17 12.19 2.16
CA SER A 127 24.65 12.17 2.22
C SER A 127 25.15 12.17 3.67
N PRO A 128 25.90 11.15 4.11
CA PRO A 128 26.57 11.17 5.42
C PRO A 128 27.72 12.19 5.40
N GLN A 129 27.86 12.97 6.48
CA GLN A 129 29.09 13.72 6.80
C GLN A 129 30.18 12.79 7.30
#